data_AF-A0A813IEZ9-F1
#
_entry.id   AF-A0A813IEZ9-F1
#
_cell.length_a   1.000
_cell.length_b   1.000
_cell.length_c   1.000
_cell.angle_alpha   90.00
_cell.angle_beta   90.00
_cell.angle_gamma   90.00
#
_symmetry.space_group_name_H-M   'P 1'
#
loop_
_entity.id
_entity.type
_entity.pdbx_description
1 polymer ?
#
loop_
_entity_poly.entity_id
_entity_poly.type
_entity_poly.pdbx_seq_one_letter_code
_entity_poly.pdbx_strand_id
1 'polypeptide(L)'
;MASEQEVPADCIRVHVRLNALQALAADGFGLHVWGPSAAAPTAWETPLPPSGKDWFGLVFEVQLGSSKAADGSPALGLLLHKVDDKRAQAEFQTAAEVPKAGSSIWIGLGTVAAEEPDQNSVPIGDFGTLGARGIWLSARCIAWRAAATAPEGARFRLHAASGASCLTDAGDAGMQGDGPEGPFELTLLQRDLTPELVGAHPYLKGCAMLSVPEEVDPRELCRRQLALSMLCPGGKALDSTGVQLGPMLDELFAYEGPLGCQPLEGGPSAGLRLHLWSPTALTVDALFYADARGPLLETIPLERGGDGVWRLLGPTDWWGRYYTYRVEAYHPSTGLVATMETPDPYSRACAADAARTLACHLPTWDEVVPGGNRSAWLARRPPPLSHRGAAMVYELHVRDFSASDGSVAPELRGKYLAFEQPGTTGDEHLRRLAAAGITHVQL
;
A
#
# COMPACT_ATOMS: atom_id res chain seq x y z
N MET A 1 14.38 19.46 6.17
CA MET A 1 15.77 19.14 6.52
C MET A 1 15.76 18.62 7.95
N ALA A 2 15.73 17.31 8.13
CA ALA A 2 15.97 16.72 9.45
C ALA A 2 17.47 16.90 9.74
N SER A 3 17.81 17.38 10.94
CA SER A 3 19.20 17.55 11.37
C SER A 3 19.88 16.18 11.42
N GLU A 4 20.98 16.00 10.68
CA GLU A 4 21.89 14.88 10.87
C GLU A 4 22.39 14.88 12.32
N GLN A 5 21.98 13.87 13.10
CA GLN A 5 22.58 13.63 14.41
C GLN A 5 23.99 13.08 14.20
N GLU A 6 24.98 13.69 14.85
CA GLU A 6 26.38 13.24 14.81
C GLU A 6 26.50 11.79 15.32
N VAL A 7 27.33 10.96 14.68
CA VAL A 7 27.57 9.57 15.13
C VAL A 7 28.44 9.60 16.39
N PRO A 8 28.08 8.89 17.47
CA PRO A 8 28.92 8.81 18.67
C PRO A 8 30.35 8.35 18.34
N ALA A 9 31.34 8.97 19.00
CA ALA A 9 32.76 8.83 18.67
C ALA A 9 33.34 7.40 18.80
N ASP A 10 32.62 6.49 19.47
CA ASP A 10 32.97 5.09 19.72
C ASP A 10 32.07 4.08 18.98
N CYS A 11 31.15 4.57 18.14
CA CYS A 11 30.20 3.74 17.40
C CYS A 11 30.42 3.82 15.89
N ILE A 12 29.95 2.81 15.18
CA ILE A 12 29.57 2.94 13.77
C ILE A 12 28.05 3.01 13.68
N ARG A 13 27.54 3.83 12.76
CA ARG A 13 26.12 3.84 12.43
C ARG A 13 25.87 2.90 11.26
N VAL A 14 24.94 1.96 11.43
CA VAL A 14 24.63 0.94 10.43
C VAL A 14 23.22 1.18 9.92
N HIS A 15 23.11 1.53 8.64
CA HIS A 15 21.85 1.70 7.94
C HIS A 15 21.56 0.41 7.18
N VAL A 16 20.47 -0.28 7.51
CA VAL A 16 20.12 -1.56 6.88
C VAL A 16 18.89 -1.37 6.01
N ARG A 17 19.02 -1.64 4.70
CA ARG A 17 17.94 -1.46 3.74
C ARG A 17 16.77 -2.37 4.09
N LEU A 18 15.59 -1.77 4.22
CA LEU A 18 14.33 -2.49 4.25
C LEU A 18 13.56 -2.19 2.97
N ASN A 19 13.05 -3.25 2.35
CA ASN A 19 12.05 -3.14 1.30
C ASN A 19 10.72 -2.65 1.92
N ALA A 20 9.77 -2.13 1.13
CA ALA A 20 8.55 -1.49 1.64
C ALA A 20 7.67 -2.42 2.49
N LEU A 21 7.66 -3.73 2.21
CA LEU A 21 6.99 -4.75 3.04
C LEU A 21 7.71 -4.97 4.38
N GLN A 22 9.03 -4.99 4.37
CA GLN A 22 9.86 -5.09 5.57
C GLN A 22 9.76 -3.83 6.42
N ALA A 23 9.62 -2.66 5.80
CA ALA A 23 9.46 -1.38 6.47
C ALA A 23 8.09 -1.25 7.17
N LEU A 24 7.07 -1.98 6.70
CA LEU A 24 5.74 -2.13 7.30
C LEU A 24 5.70 -3.23 8.39
N ALA A 25 6.63 -4.20 8.35
CA ALA A 25 6.75 -5.32 9.29
C ALA A 25 8.03 -5.26 10.14
N ALA A 26 8.62 -4.07 10.28
CA ALA A 26 9.93 -3.89 10.91
C ALA A 26 9.94 -4.23 12.41
N ASP A 27 8.76 -4.28 13.04
CA ASP A 27 8.60 -4.63 14.45
C ASP A 27 9.14 -6.03 14.75
N GLY A 28 10.14 -6.08 15.64
CA GLY A 28 10.79 -7.31 16.11
C GLY A 28 12.02 -7.76 15.33
N PHE A 29 12.49 -6.99 14.33
CA PHE A 29 13.83 -7.19 13.76
C PHE A 29 14.90 -6.54 14.63
N GLY A 30 16.02 -7.23 14.79
CA GLY A 30 17.21 -6.69 15.45
C GLY A 30 18.48 -7.09 14.71
N LEU A 31 19.58 -6.40 15.04
CA LEU A 31 20.89 -6.67 14.48
C LEU A 31 21.66 -7.62 15.40
N HIS A 32 21.91 -8.84 14.91
CA HIS A 32 22.86 -9.73 15.54
C HIS A 32 24.28 -9.26 15.20
N VAL A 33 25.07 -8.97 16.23
CA VAL A 33 26.43 -8.47 16.14
C VAL A 33 27.38 -9.47 16.80
N TRP A 34 28.44 -9.86 16.11
CA TRP A 34 29.46 -10.75 16.66
C TRP A 34 30.86 -10.36 16.18
N GLY A 35 31.87 -11.02 16.76
CA GLY A 35 33.27 -10.79 16.43
C GLY A 35 34.00 -9.90 17.43
N PRO A 36 35.33 -9.97 17.44
CA PRO A 36 36.19 -9.33 18.45
C PRO A 36 36.24 -7.80 18.36
N SER A 37 35.84 -7.21 17.23
CA SER A 37 35.79 -5.75 17.08
C SER A 37 34.47 -5.16 17.57
N ALA A 38 33.49 -5.97 17.96
CA ALA A 38 32.28 -5.50 18.65
C ALA A 38 32.56 -5.37 20.15
N ALA A 39 32.27 -4.20 20.74
CA ALA A 39 32.40 -4.00 22.19
C ALA A 39 31.37 -4.83 22.98
N ALA A 40 30.19 -5.04 22.40
CA ALA A 40 29.10 -5.80 22.97
C ALA A 40 28.47 -6.73 21.91
N PRO A 41 29.03 -7.94 21.69
CA PRO A 41 28.38 -8.97 20.88
C PRO A 41 26.99 -9.31 21.44
N THR A 42 26.03 -9.57 20.57
CA THR A 42 24.66 -9.92 20.95
C THR A 42 24.46 -11.42 20.97
N ALA A 43 23.57 -11.92 21.82
CA ALA A 43 23.04 -13.28 21.68
C ALA A 43 22.12 -13.38 20.45
N TRP A 44 21.91 -14.59 19.93
CA TRP A 44 20.96 -14.80 18.83
C TRP A 44 19.53 -14.44 19.24
N GLU A 45 19.12 -14.81 20.45
CA GLU A 45 17.77 -14.61 20.98
C GLU A 45 17.50 -13.16 21.41
N THR A 46 18.54 -12.33 21.49
CA THR A 46 18.45 -10.94 21.95
C THR A 46 19.35 -10.05 21.08
N PRO A 47 18.95 -9.82 19.81
CA PRO A 47 19.70 -8.95 18.93
C PRO A 47 19.56 -7.48 19.34
N LEU A 48 20.47 -6.64 18.84
CA LEU A 48 20.47 -5.20 19.10
C LEU A 48 19.21 -4.55 18.48
N PRO A 49 18.38 -3.82 19.24
CA PRO A 49 17.23 -3.13 18.68
C PRO A 49 17.67 -1.92 17.83
N PRO A 50 16.85 -1.49 16.85
CA PRO A 50 17.14 -0.31 16.06
C PRO A 50 17.14 0.96 16.94
N SER A 51 18.11 1.85 16.71
CA SER A 51 18.16 3.18 17.32
C SER A 51 17.24 4.17 16.60
N GLY A 52 16.83 3.87 15.37
CA GLY A 52 15.90 4.70 14.60
C GLY A 52 15.57 4.12 13.22
N LYS A 53 14.96 4.95 12.39
CA LYS A 53 14.61 4.65 10.99
C LYS A 53 14.81 5.90 10.15
N ASP A 54 15.33 5.72 8.94
CA ASP A 54 15.48 6.77 7.94
C ASP A 54 14.89 6.34 6.58
N TRP A 55 15.25 7.05 5.51
CA TRP A 55 14.79 6.75 4.16
C TRP A 55 15.35 5.45 3.60
N PHE A 56 16.53 5.01 4.07
CA PHE A 56 17.21 3.80 3.61
C PHE A 56 16.66 2.56 4.34
N GLY A 57 16.39 2.66 5.64
CA GLY A 57 15.77 1.58 6.41
C GLY A 57 15.98 1.73 7.92
N LEU A 58 16.31 0.63 8.59
CA LEU A 58 16.57 0.63 10.04
C LEU A 58 17.98 1.13 10.32
N VAL A 59 18.11 1.92 11.38
CA VAL A 59 19.38 2.47 11.84
C VAL A 59 19.77 1.80 13.15
N PHE A 60 21.03 1.39 13.26
CA PHE A 60 21.62 0.81 14.46
C PHE A 60 22.91 1.55 14.81
N GLU A 61 23.25 1.59 16.09
CA GLU A 61 24.55 2.10 16.57
C GLU A 61 25.32 0.94 17.18
N VAL A 62 26.40 0.53 16.53
CA VAL A 62 27.22 -0.61 16.95
C VAL A 62 28.51 -0.08 17.57
N GLN A 63 28.68 -0.32 18.87
CA GLN A 63 29.85 0.12 19.61
C GLN A 63 31.06 -0.76 19.27
N LEU A 64 32.17 -0.13 18.91
CA LEU A 64 33.40 -0.85 18.54
C LEU A 64 34.30 -1.08 19.75
N GLY A 65 34.84 -2.29 19.86
CA GLY A 65 35.78 -2.71 20.88
C GLY A 65 37.24 -2.52 20.44
N SER A 66 38.18 -2.60 21.39
CA SER A 66 39.61 -2.40 21.14
C SER A 66 40.40 -3.68 20.80
N SER A 67 39.72 -4.80 20.53
CA SER A 67 40.36 -6.12 20.45
C SER A 67 40.65 -6.57 19.00
N LYS A 68 41.75 -7.30 18.79
CA LYS A 68 42.17 -7.81 17.48
C LYS A 68 41.58 -9.19 17.22
N ALA A 69 41.28 -9.47 15.94
CA ALA A 69 40.80 -10.77 15.49
C ALA A 69 41.66 -11.95 15.97
N ALA A 70 41.02 -13.01 16.44
CA ALA A 70 41.64 -14.31 16.66
C ALA A 70 41.39 -15.20 15.43
N ASP A 71 42.34 -16.11 15.14
CA ASP A 71 42.39 -16.86 13.89
C ASP A 71 41.09 -17.65 13.62
N GLY A 72 40.46 -17.37 12.48
CA GLY A 72 39.36 -18.16 11.90
C GLY A 72 37.93 -17.63 12.07
N SER A 73 37.71 -16.47 12.71
CA SER A 73 36.40 -15.80 12.80
C SER A 73 36.46 -14.37 12.24
N PRO A 74 35.37 -13.84 11.66
CA PRO A 74 35.37 -12.47 11.16
C PRO A 74 35.63 -11.49 12.31
N ALA A 75 36.41 -10.44 12.03
CA ALA A 75 36.70 -9.36 12.95
C ALA A 75 35.43 -8.63 13.42
N LEU A 76 34.42 -8.51 12.56
CA LEU A 76 33.08 -8.03 12.88
C LEU A 76 32.06 -8.68 11.95
N GLY A 77 30.95 -9.17 12.49
CA GLY A 77 29.81 -9.64 11.73
C GLY A 77 28.52 -8.99 12.18
N LEU A 78 27.65 -8.70 11.21
CA LEU A 78 26.38 -8.02 11.37
C LEU A 78 25.32 -8.78 10.57
N LEU A 79 24.19 -9.10 11.20
CA LEU A 79 23.07 -9.81 10.54
C LEU A 79 21.74 -9.29 11.06
N LEU A 80 20.92 -8.74 10.17
CA LEU A 80 19.55 -8.38 10.48
C LEU A 80 18.67 -9.63 10.46
N HIS A 81 18.01 -9.92 11.58
CA HIS A 81 17.11 -11.05 11.68
C HIS A 81 15.94 -10.84 12.64
N LYS A 82 14.92 -11.71 12.50
CA LYS A 82 13.81 -11.90 13.43
C LYS A 82 13.55 -13.40 13.56
N VAL A 83 13.86 -13.98 14.72
CA VAL A 83 13.84 -15.44 14.88
C VAL A 83 14.73 -16.07 13.79
N ASP A 84 14.20 -16.94 12.92
CA ASP A 84 14.95 -17.59 11.83
C ASP A 84 14.93 -16.80 10.51
N ASP A 85 14.22 -15.68 10.46
CA ASP A 85 14.10 -14.85 9.27
C ASP A 85 15.29 -13.90 9.15
N LYS A 86 16.23 -14.24 8.25
CA LYS A 86 17.48 -13.52 7.99
C LYS A 86 17.35 -12.65 6.75
N ARG A 87 17.76 -11.37 6.83
CA ARG A 87 17.45 -10.39 5.77
C ARG A 87 18.67 -9.73 5.13
N ALA A 88 19.61 -9.25 5.92
CA ALA A 88 20.78 -8.52 5.42
C ALA A 88 21.98 -8.83 6.29
N GLN A 89 23.16 -9.00 5.70
CA GLN A 89 24.37 -9.36 6.43
C GLN A 89 25.60 -8.65 5.91
N ALA A 90 26.57 -8.45 6.79
CA ALA A 90 27.91 -7.98 6.49
C ALA A 90 28.91 -8.69 7.39
N GLU A 91 30.01 -9.17 6.81
CA GLU A 91 31.13 -9.72 7.56
C GLU A 91 32.43 -9.06 7.11
N PHE A 92 33.19 -8.56 8.09
CA PHE A 92 34.52 -8.00 7.91
C PHE A 92 35.51 -9.02 8.47
N GLN A 93 36.35 -9.57 7.62
CA GLN A 93 37.21 -10.70 7.99
C GLN A 93 38.38 -10.23 8.84
N THR A 94 38.94 -9.06 8.52
CA THR A 94 40.10 -8.50 9.22
C THR A 94 39.78 -7.20 9.94
N ALA A 95 40.55 -6.88 11.00
CA ALA A 95 40.39 -5.64 11.75
C ALA A 95 40.61 -4.38 10.89
N ALA A 96 41.31 -4.51 9.75
CA ALA A 96 41.53 -3.42 8.80
C ALA A 96 40.29 -3.12 7.93
N GLU A 97 39.40 -4.10 7.74
CA GLU A 97 38.14 -3.96 7.00
C GLU A 97 37.02 -3.36 7.86
N VAL A 98 37.15 -3.43 9.18
CA VAL A 98 36.15 -2.90 10.11
C VAL A 98 36.03 -1.37 9.93
N PRO A 99 34.83 -0.83 9.75
CA PRO A 99 34.62 0.61 9.59
C PRO A 99 35.13 1.38 10.82
N LYS A 100 35.62 2.60 10.61
CA LYS A 100 36.19 3.41 11.69
C LYS A 100 35.09 3.93 12.60
N ALA A 101 35.37 4.06 13.90
CA ALA A 101 34.44 4.73 14.81
C ALA A 101 34.13 6.16 14.34
N GLY A 102 32.88 6.59 14.51
CA GLY A 102 32.34 7.84 13.96
C GLY A 102 31.91 7.78 12.49
N SER A 103 31.99 6.62 11.82
CA SER A 103 31.53 6.46 10.43
C SER A 103 30.15 5.80 10.33
N SER A 104 29.53 5.97 9.16
CA SER A 104 28.31 5.29 8.76
C SER A 104 28.58 4.25 7.69
N ILE A 105 27.83 3.15 7.71
CA ILE A 105 27.80 2.16 6.63
C ILE A 105 26.37 1.80 6.24
N TRP A 106 26.18 1.41 4.99
CA TRP A 106 24.89 1.03 4.43
C TRP A 106 24.94 -0.42 3.95
N ILE A 107 24.08 -1.26 4.53
CA ILE A 107 23.96 -2.68 4.22
C ILE A 107 22.67 -2.90 3.43
N GLY A 108 22.79 -3.34 2.18
CA GLY A 108 21.66 -3.60 1.31
C GLY A 108 22.08 -4.25 0.00
N LEU A 109 21.16 -4.98 -0.65
CA LEU A 109 21.40 -5.63 -1.94
C LEU A 109 22.62 -6.59 -1.95
N GLY A 110 22.94 -7.21 -0.81
CA GLY A 110 24.12 -8.07 -0.68
C GLY A 110 25.46 -7.33 -0.68
N THR A 111 25.45 -6.01 -0.55
CA THR A 111 26.65 -5.16 -0.53
C THR A 111 26.71 -4.29 0.73
N VAL A 112 27.92 -3.79 1.03
CA VAL A 112 28.21 -2.84 2.11
C VAL A 112 28.86 -1.61 1.50
N ALA A 113 28.28 -0.44 1.70
CA ALA A 113 28.83 0.83 1.27
C ALA A 113 29.29 1.67 2.47
N ALA A 114 30.40 2.40 2.31
CA ALA A 114 30.97 3.30 3.33
C ALA A 114 30.56 4.77 3.15
N GLU A 115 29.83 5.06 2.07
CA GLU A 115 29.21 6.36 1.80
C GLU A 115 27.72 6.13 1.63
N GLU A 116 26.92 7.16 1.93
CA GLU A 116 25.48 7.11 1.74
C GLU A 116 25.20 6.79 0.27
N PRO A 117 24.47 5.71 -0.04
CA PRO A 117 24.14 5.39 -1.42
C PRO A 117 23.44 6.58 -2.03
N ASP A 118 24.07 7.19 -3.05
CA ASP A 118 23.44 8.25 -3.81
C ASP A 118 22.15 7.66 -4.38
N GLN A 119 21.01 8.31 -4.11
CA GLN A 119 19.73 7.91 -4.68
C GLN A 119 19.77 7.92 -6.22
N ASN A 120 20.76 8.61 -6.82
CA ASN A 120 21.05 8.60 -8.24
C ASN A 120 22.03 7.49 -8.69
N SER A 121 22.70 6.78 -7.76
CA SER A 121 23.65 5.69 -8.04
C SER A 121 23.14 4.31 -7.61
N VAL A 122 21.83 4.17 -7.38
CA VAL A 122 21.20 2.84 -7.23
C VAL A 122 21.55 2.02 -8.49
N PRO A 123 22.07 0.79 -8.35
CA PRO A 123 22.44 -0.02 -9.49
C PRO A 123 21.27 -0.13 -10.49
N ILE A 124 21.62 -0.07 -11.77
CA ILE A 124 20.74 -0.44 -12.88
C ILE A 124 20.18 -1.84 -12.57
N GLY A 125 18.86 -1.98 -12.56
CA GLY A 125 18.23 -3.29 -12.58
C GLY A 125 17.95 -3.99 -11.25
N ASP A 126 17.20 -3.34 -10.36
CA ASP A 126 16.65 -4.02 -9.18
C ASP A 126 15.11 -3.91 -9.10
N PHE A 127 14.46 -5.05 -9.33
CA PHE A 127 13.01 -5.27 -9.17
C PHE A 127 12.58 -5.53 -7.72
N GLY A 128 13.52 -5.74 -6.80
CA GLY A 128 13.24 -6.19 -5.44
C GLY A 128 12.64 -5.12 -4.52
N THR A 129 12.76 -3.84 -4.88
CA THR A 129 11.88 -2.76 -4.41
C THR A 129 12.14 -1.44 -5.14
N LEU A 130 11.20 -1.06 -6.00
CA LEU A 130 10.94 0.29 -6.51
C LEU A 130 12.17 1.17 -6.79
N GLY A 131 12.47 1.30 -8.08
CA GLY A 131 11.86 2.44 -8.74
C GLY A 131 10.69 1.97 -9.60
N ALA A 132 9.47 2.43 -9.33
CA ALA A 132 8.43 2.53 -10.37
C ALA A 132 8.41 3.99 -10.82
N ARG A 133 9.45 4.38 -11.57
CA ARG A 133 9.71 5.76 -11.99
C ARG A 133 9.05 6.08 -13.33
N GLY A 134 8.56 5.06 -14.04
CA GLY A 134 7.69 5.23 -15.20
C GLY A 134 6.24 5.40 -14.77
N ILE A 135 5.56 6.40 -15.33
CA ILE A 135 4.13 6.64 -15.09
C ILE A 135 3.39 6.47 -16.40
N TRP A 136 2.53 5.45 -16.51
CA TRP A 136 1.65 5.30 -17.65
C TRP A 136 0.49 6.29 -17.49
N LEU A 137 0.56 7.38 -18.26
CA LEU A 137 -0.33 8.53 -18.12
C LEU A 137 -1.65 8.33 -18.84
N SER A 138 -1.59 7.77 -20.04
CA SER A 138 -2.75 7.52 -20.88
C SER A 138 -2.52 6.31 -21.77
N ALA A 139 -3.53 5.89 -22.52
CA ALA A 139 -3.47 4.77 -23.45
C ALA A 139 -2.23 4.81 -24.37
N ARG A 140 -1.77 6.03 -24.70
CA ARG A 140 -0.67 6.27 -25.65
C ARG A 140 0.52 7.03 -25.08
N CYS A 141 0.57 7.30 -23.77
CA CYS A 141 1.63 8.13 -23.19
C CYS A 141 2.19 7.53 -21.89
N ILE A 142 3.51 7.44 -21.81
CA ILE A 142 4.27 7.14 -20.59
C ILE A 142 5.19 8.31 -20.28
N ALA A 143 5.18 8.78 -19.04
CA ALA A 143 6.13 9.74 -18.52
C ALA A 143 7.29 9.04 -17.82
N TRP A 144 8.52 9.39 -18.16
CA TRP A 144 9.70 8.85 -17.47
C TRP A 144 10.82 9.90 -17.38
N ARG A 145 11.27 10.17 -16.15
CA ARG A 145 12.28 11.21 -15.87
C ARG A 145 13.65 10.90 -16.46
N ALA A 146 14.13 9.66 -16.34
CA ALA A 146 15.44 9.27 -16.87
C ALA A 146 15.51 9.42 -18.40
N ALA A 147 14.39 9.26 -19.10
CA ALA A 147 14.32 9.45 -20.55
C ALA A 147 14.54 10.91 -21.00
N ALA A 148 14.34 11.90 -20.12
CA ALA A 148 14.58 13.31 -20.43
C ALA A 148 16.07 13.62 -20.70
N THR A 149 16.98 12.89 -20.06
CA THR A 149 18.43 13.05 -20.18
C THR A 149 19.09 11.92 -20.98
N ALA A 150 18.30 11.07 -21.65
CA ALA A 150 18.81 9.95 -22.43
C ALA A 150 19.77 10.40 -23.55
N PRO A 151 20.85 9.64 -23.84
CA PRO A 151 21.75 9.95 -24.94
C PRO A 151 21.03 9.85 -26.30
N GLU A 152 21.57 10.52 -27.31
CA GLU A 152 21.04 10.43 -28.68
C GLU A 152 21.09 8.98 -29.19
N GLY A 153 20.03 8.53 -29.86
CA GLY A 153 19.88 7.16 -30.33
C GLY A 153 19.56 6.12 -29.25
N ALA A 154 19.29 6.54 -28.01
CA ALA A 154 18.75 5.65 -26.99
C ALA A 154 17.40 5.06 -27.44
N ARG A 155 17.18 3.79 -27.08
CA ARG A 155 15.93 3.07 -27.33
C ARG A 155 15.18 2.84 -26.03
N PHE A 156 13.85 2.88 -26.10
CA PHE A 156 12.98 2.71 -24.95
C PHE A 156 12.05 1.55 -25.23
N ARG A 157 11.83 0.68 -24.24
CA ARG A 157 10.94 -0.47 -24.37
C ARG A 157 9.98 -0.58 -23.21
N LEU A 158 8.76 -1.00 -23.50
CA LEU A 158 7.81 -1.52 -22.53
C LEU A 158 7.87 -3.04 -22.55
N HIS A 159 8.11 -3.61 -21.39
CA HIS A 159 8.16 -5.04 -21.15
C HIS A 159 6.91 -5.49 -20.41
N ALA A 160 6.44 -6.69 -20.73
CA ALA A 160 5.29 -7.30 -20.09
C ALA A 160 5.52 -8.79 -19.87
N ALA A 161 5.43 -9.26 -18.62
CA ALA A 161 5.46 -10.70 -18.33
C ALA A 161 4.06 -11.27 -18.14
N SER A 162 3.88 -12.49 -18.63
CA SER A 162 2.69 -13.31 -18.37
C SER A 162 2.77 -13.93 -16.98
N GLY A 163 1.66 -14.43 -16.42
CA GLY A 163 1.66 -15.05 -15.09
C GLY A 163 2.58 -16.27 -14.90
N ALA A 164 3.16 -16.83 -15.98
CA ALA A 164 4.13 -17.93 -15.95
C ALA A 164 5.60 -17.47 -16.03
N SER A 165 5.86 -16.19 -16.29
CA SER A 165 7.19 -15.59 -16.34
C SER A 165 7.28 -14.41 -15.37
N CYS A 166 8.50 -14.01 -15.02
CA CYS A 166 8.75 -12.79 -14.27
C CYS A 166 9.75 -11.97 -15.06
N LEU A 167 9.51 -10.67 -15.15
CA LEU A 167 10.49 -9.74 -15.70
C LEU A 167 11.69 -9.68 -14.77
N THR A 168 12.88 -9.95 -15.31
CA THR A 168 14.14 -9.89 -14.59
C THR A 168 15.11 -8.96 -15.29
N ASP A 169 15.92 -8.26 -14.50
CA ASP A 169 17.05 -7.52 -15.04
C ASP A 169 18.25 -8.47 -15.20
N ALA A 170 18.82 -8.51 -16.40
CA ALA A 170 20.02 -9.28 -16.71
C ALA A 170 21.27 -8.38 -16.86
N GLY A 171 21.26 -7.22 -16.21
CA GLY A 171 22.35 -6.24 -16.21
C GLY A 171 22.57 -5.65 -17.59
N ASP A 172 23.78 -5.80 -18.13
CA ASP A 172 24.14 -5.28 -19.46
C ASP A 172 23.29 -5.84 -20.59
N ALA A 173 22.72 -7.05 -20.43
CA ALA A 173 21.81 -7.67 -21.37
C ALA A 173 20.38 -7.08 -21.33
N GLY A 174 20.09 -6.24 -20.32
CA GLY A 174 18.81 -5.59 -20.12
C GLY A 174 17.72 -6.53 -19.65
N MET A 175 16.49 -6.15 -19.95
CA MET A 175 15.28 -6.83 -19.49
C MET A 175 15.05 -8.17 -20.19
N GLN A 176 14.67 -9.17 -19.40
CA GLN A 176 14.29 -10.52 -19.85
C GLN A 176 12.97 -10.96 -19.21
N GLY A 177 12.39 -12.04 -19.74
CA GLY A 177 11.16 -12.62 -19.19
C GLY A 177 9.86 -12.11 -19.81
N ASP A 178 9.96 -11.35 -20.90
CA ASP A 178 8.81 -10.94 -21.69
C ASP A 178 7.94 -12.15 -22.04
N GLY A 179 6.63 -11.98 -21.86
CA GLY A 179 5.64 -12.89 -22.40
C GLY A 179 5.55 -12.76 -23.92
N PRO A 180 4.66 -13.55 -24.57
CA PRO A 180 4.45 -13.49 -26.02
C PRO A 180 3.97 -12.12 -26.53
N GLU A 181 3.55 -11.24 -25.63
CA GLU A 181 3.04 -9.91 -25.90
C GLU A 181 4.19 -8.90 -26.15
N GLY A 182 5.39 -9.08 -25.60
CA GLY A 182 6.45 -8.05 -25.62
C GLY A 182 7.85 -8.55 -26.01
N PRO A 183 8.86 -7.66 -26.05
CA PRO A 183 8.81 -6.24 -25.68
C PRO A 183 8.28 -5.32 -26.79
N PHE A 184 7.73 -4.16 -26.41
CA PHE A 184 7.25 -3.12 -27.34
C PHE A 184 8.22 -1.93 -27.38
N GLU A 185 8.56 -1.44 -28.56
CA GLU A 185 9.37 -0.22 -28.69
C GLU A 185 8.52 1.03 -28.42
N LEU A 186 9.02 1.92 -27.56
CA LEU A 186 8.43 3.21 -27.27
C LEU A 186 9.17 4.31 -28.02
N THR A 187 8.44 5.33 -28.46
CA THR A 187 9.04 6.48 -29.15
C THR A 187 9.19 7.66 -28.21
N LEU A 188 10.39 8.22 -28.07
CA LEU A 188 10.58 9.49 -27.37
C LEU A 188 9.98 10.63 -28.20
N LEU A 189 8.85 11.19 -27.74
CA LEU A 189 8.16 12.29 -28.41
C LEU A 189 8.80 13.64 -28.08
N GLN A 190 9.11 13.86 -26.80
CA GLN A 190 9.69 15.10 -26.29
C GLN A 190 10.36 14.87 -24.93
N ARG A 191 11.37 15.69 -24.61
CA ARG A 191 12.14 15.59 -23.36
C ARG A 191 11.48 16.23 -22.15
N ASP A 192 10.37 16.94 -22.38
CA ASP A 192 9.50 17.51 -21.35
C ASP A 192 8.05 17.15 -21.65
N LEU A 193 7.20 17.12 -20.62
CA LEU A 193 5.75 17.01 -20.79
C LEU A 193 5.14 18.30 -21.35
N THR A 194 3.98 18.20 -22.01
CA THR A 194 3.25 19.38 -22.48
C THR A 194 2.79 20.24 -21.28
N PRO A 195 2.57 21.55 -21.46
CA PRO A 195 2.04 22.41 -20.40
C PRO A 195 0.73 21.90 -19.80
N GLU A 196 -0.13 21.27 -20.60
CA GLU A 196 -1.40 20.69 -20.15
C GLU A 196 -1.16 19.50 -19.21
N LEU A 197 -0.26 18.58 -19.59
CA LEU A 197 0.10 17.43 -18.75
C LEU A 197 0.83 17.86 -17.47
N VAL A 198 1.67 18.89 -17.53
CA VAL A 198 2.29 19.47 -16.32
C VAL A 198 1.25 20.16 -15.44
N GLY A 199 0.25 20.82 -16.02
CA GLY A 199 -0.86 21.41 -15.27
C GLY A 199 -1.70 20.36 -14.54
N ALA A 200 -2.01 19.24 -15.19
CA ALA A 200 -2.74 18.12 -14.62
C ALA A 200 -1.90 17.31 -13.61
N HIS A 201 -0.59 17.19 -13.85
CA HIS A 201 0.34 16.43 -13.03
C HIS A 201 1.62 17.23 -12.71
N PRO A 202 1.57 18.26 -11.84
CA PRO A 202 2.71 19.16 -11.60
C PRO A 202 3.96 18.45 -11.10
N TYR A 203 3.79 17.36 -10.36
CA TYR A 203 4.87 16.54 -9.83
C TYR A 203 5.69 15.81 -10.93
N LEU A 204 5.18 15.76 -12.17
CA LEU A 204 5.85 15.14 -13.32
C LEU A 204 6.65 16.12 -14.18
N LYS A 205 6.77 17.39 -13.75
CA LYS A 205 7.65 18.35 -14.42
C LYS A 205 9.07 17.79 -14.56
N GLY A 206 9.66 17.89 -15.75
CA GLY A 206 10.97 17.35 -16.09
C GLY A 206 10.99 15.85 -16.42
N CYS A 207 9.83 15.22 -16.61
CA CYS A 207 9.72 13.92 -17.25
C CYS A 207 9.68 14.07 -18.78
N ALA A 208 10.29 13.13 -19.48
CA ALA A 208 10.08 12.99 -20.92
C ALA A 208 8.76 12.27 -21.21
N MET A 209 8.27 12.48 -22.43
CA MET A 209 7.06 11.86 -22.97
C MET A 209 7.43 10.75 -23.95
N LEU A 210 7.05 9.52 -23.61
CA LEU A 210 7.22 8.34 -24.46
C LEU A 210 5.86 7.93 -25.04
N SER A 211 5.78 7.78 -26.36
CA SER A 211 4.62 7.24 -27.06
C SER A 211 4.56 5.73 -26.92
N VAL A 212 3.39 5.23 -26.56
CA VAL A 212 3.06 3.80 -26.63
C VAL A 212 2.49 3.50 -28.02
N PRO A 213 2.98 2.47 -28.73
CA PRO A 213 2.56 2.17 -30.10
C PRO A 213 1.13 1.60 -30.14
N GLU A 214 0.48 1.63 -31.30
CA GLU A 214 -0.97 1.35 -31.43
C GLU A 214 -1.34 -0.10 -31.12
N GLU A 215 -0.45 -1.04 -31.46
CA GLU A 215 -0.59 -2.48 -31.22
C GLU A 215 -0.62 -2.87 -29.74
N VAL A 216 -0.15 -1.99 -28.87
CA VAL A 216 -0.25 -2.20 -27.42
C VAL A 216 -1.69 -1.96 -26.99
N ASP A 217 -2.30 -2.98 -26.36
CA ASP A 217 -3.56 -2.83 -25.66
C ASP A 217 -3.31 -2.58 -24.15
N PRO A 218 -3.40 -1.34 -23.66
CA PRO A 218 -3.23 -1.04 -22.25
C PRO A 218 -4.32 -1.68 -21.37
N ARG A 219 -5.50 -2.00 -21.94
CA ARG A 219 -6.57 -2.68 -21.20
C ARG A 219 -6.20 -4.13 -20.90
N GLU A 220 -5.36 -4.75 -21.71
CA GLU A 220 -4.84 -6.10 -21.45
C GLU A 220 -3.60 -6.05 -20.55
N LEU A 221 -2.66 -5.16 -20.87
CA LEU A 221 -1.37 -5.10 -20.18
C LEU A 221 -1.45 -4.62 -18.73
N CYS A 222 -2.51 -3.89 -18.34
CA CYS A 222 -2.67 -3.43 -16.96
C CYS A 222 -2.78 -4.57 -15.92
N ARG A 223 -3.01 -5.81 -16.37
CA ARG A 223 -3.07 -7.02 -15.53
C ARG A 223 -1.75 -7.79 -15.44
N ARG A 224 -0.71 -7.30 -16.12
CA ARG A 224 0.60 -7.94 -16.22
C ARG A 224 1.61 -7.29 -15.28
N GLN A 225 2.73 -7.96 -15.06
CA GLN A 225 3.93 -7.29 -14.58
C GLN A 225 4.49 -6.44 -15.73
N LEU A 226 4.73 -5.15 -15.45
CA LEU A 226 5.20 -4.18 -16.45
C LEU A 226 6.50 -3.53 -16.02
N ALA A 227 7.41 -3.34 -16.98
CA ALA A 227 8.65 -2.60 -16.79
C ALA A 227 8.99 -1.76 -18.01
N LEU A 228 9.76 -0.69 -17.80
CA LEU A 228 10.44 0.05 -18.85
C LEU A 228 11.91 -0.31 -18.86
N SER A 229 12.51 -0.29 -20.04
CA SER A 229 13.96 -0.25 -20.18
C SER A 229 14.40 0.84 -21.13
N MET A 230 15.59 1.37 -20.88
CA MET A 230 16.32 2.28 -21.74
C MET A 230 17.60 1.59 -22.16
N LEU A 231 17.89 1.52 -23.45
CA LEU A 231 19.11 0.93 -24.00
C LEU A 231 19.91 1.97 -24.77
N CYS A 232 21.23 1.86 -24.74
CA CYS A 232 22.08 2.68 -25.59
C CYS A 232 21.97 2.21 -27.07
N PRO A 233 22.46 3.01 -28.04
CA PRO A 233 22.47 2.61 -29.45
C PRO A 233 23.15 1.26 -29.72
N GLY A 234 24.14 0.89 -28.90
CA GLY A 234 24.86 -0.39 -28.95
C GLY A 234 24.13 -1.57 -28.31
N GLY A 235 22.92 -1.36 -27.78
CA GLY A 235 22.07 -2.42 -27.22
C GLY A 235 22.32 -2.75 -25.74
N LYS A 236 23.28 -2.11 -25.08
CA LYS A 236 23.50 -2.24 -23.63
C LYS A 236 22.44 -1.47 -22.85
N ALA A 237 21.91 -2.07 -21.79
CA ALA A 237 20.94 -1.40 -20.91
C ALA A 237 21.56 -0.20 -20.17
N LEU A 238 20.78 0.86 -20.03
CA LEU A 238 21.14 2.12 -19.36
C LEU A 238 20.30 2.37 -18.11
N ASP A 239 19.02 2.04 -18.13
CA ASP A 239 18.12 2.13 -16.97
C ASP A 239 16.94 1.17 -17.17
N SER A 240 16.33 0.73 -16.08
CA SER A 240 15.11 -0.06 -16.07
C SER A 240 14.27 0.30 -14.84
N THR A 241 12.94 0.24 -14.97
CA THR A 241 12.03 0.65 -13.89
C THR A 241 10.65 0.03 -14.02
N GLY A 242 9.94 -0.17 -12.91
CA GLY A 242 8.51 -0.53 -12.94
C GLY A 242 7.63 0.62 -13.44
N VAL A 243 6.35 0.31 -13.66
CA VAL A 243 5.36 1.26 -14.19
C VAL A 243 4.24 1.49 -13.19
N GLN A 244 3.94 2.76 -12.89
CA GLN A 244 2.73 3.16 -12.17
C GLN A 244 1.58 3.37 -13.16
N LEU A 245 0.40 2.82 -12.84
CA LEU A 245 -0.71 2.72 -13.79
C LEU A 245 -1.88 3.67 -13.50
N GLY A 246 -1.90 4.35 -12.34
CA GLY A 246 -3.05 5.11 -11.84
C GLY A 246 -3.74 5.99 -12.89
N PRO A 247 -3.04 6.97 -13.50
CA PRO A 247 -3.66 7.87 -14.47
C PRO A 247 -4.19 7.16 -15.72
N MET A 248 -3.48 6.15 -16.24
CA MET A 248 -3.96 5.34 -17.36
C MET A 248 -5.19 4.51 -16.99
N LEU A 249 -5.25 3.98 -15.77
CA LEU A 249 -6.44 3.28 -15.27
C LEU A 249 -7.64 4.22 -15.16
N ASP A 250 -7.42 5.46 -14.71
CA ASP A 250 -8.47 6.48 -14.65
C ASP A 250 -9.00 6.80 -16.06
N GLU A 251 -8.13 7.03 -17.05
CA GLU A 251 -8.56 7.31 -18.43
C GLU A 251 -9.37 6.14 -19.02
N LEU A 252 -8.94 4.89 -18.79
CA LEU A 252 -9.52 3.72 -19.45
C LEU A 252 -10.73 3.13 -18.73
N PHE A 253 -10.76 3.25 -17.40
CA PHE A 253 -11.65 2.49 -16.53
C PHE A 253 -12.33 3.33 -15.44
N ALA A 254 -12.20 4.66 -15.42
CA ALA A 254 -13.00 5.48 -14.51
C ALA A 254 -14.48 5.14 -14.64
N TYR A 255 -15.12 4.89 -13.51
CA TYR A 255 -16.47 4.36 -13.44
C TYR A 255 -17.30 5.14 -12.43
N GLU A 256 -18.39 5.76 -12.89
CA GLU A 256 -19.31 6.54 -12.06
C GLU A 256 -20.58 5.76 -11.68
N GLY A 257 -20.70 4.52 -12.16
CA GLY A 257 -21.87 3.70 -11.90
C GLY A 257 -21.88 3.10 -10.48
N PRO A 258 -22.95 2.36 -10.16
CA PRO A 258 -23.14 1.77 -8.85
C PRO A 258 -22.15 0.62 -8.58
N LEU A 259 -21.53 0.66 -7.39
CA LEU A 259 -20.61 -0.35 -6.87
C LEU A 259 -21.14 -0.96 -5.55
N GLY A 260 -20.57 -2.10 -5.18
CA GLY A 260 -20.96 -2.89 -4.02
C GLY A 260 -22.25 -3.70 -4.21
N CYS A 261 -22.87 -4.05 -3.08
CA CYS A 261 -24.17 -4.73 -3.04
C CYS A 261 -25.34 -3.75 -3.21
N GLN A 262 -26.14 -3.97 -4.24
CA GLN A 262 -27.23 -3.08 -4.66
C GLN A 262 -28.44 -3.91 -5.11
N PRO A 263 -29.68 -3.42 -4.97
CA PRO A 263 -30.82 -4.07 -5.59
C PRO A 263 -30.72 -4.04 -7.12
N LEU A 264 -31.33 -5.04 -7.76
CA LEU A 264 -31.56 -5.03 -9.20
C LEU A 264 -32.62 -3.97 -9.58
N GLU A 265 -32.72 -3.69 -10.87
CA GLU A 265 -33.86 -2.94 -11.40
C GLU A 265 -35.17 -3.66 -11.02
N GLY A 266 -36.13 -2.92 -10.46
CA GLY A 266 -37.32 -3.48 -9.82
C GLY A 266 -37.24 -3.61 -8.30
N GLY A 267 -36.09 -3.31 -7.69
CA GLY A 267 -35.91 -3.22 -6.24
C GLY A 267 -35.44 -4.52 -5.57
N PRO A 268 -35.40 -4.56 -4.22
CA PRO A 268 -34.84 -5.71 -3.48
C PRO A 268 -35.51 -7.06 -3.78
N SER A 269 -36.79 -7.05 -4.14
CA SER A 269 -37.56 -8.25 -4.51
C SER A 269 -37.20 -8.83 -5.89
N ALA A 270 -36.47 -8.09 -6.73
CA ALA A 270 -35.97 -8.60 -8.00
C ALA A 270 -34.65 -9.39 -7.84
N GLY A 271 -33.93 -9.17 -6.73
CA GLY A 271 -32.62 -9.74 -6.46
C GLY A 271 -31.60 -8.66 -6.12
N LEU A 272 -30.32 -9.02 -6.16
CA LEU A 272 -29.21 -8.11 -5.92
C LEU A 272 -28.17 -8.19 -7.03
N ARG A 273 -27.34 -7.16 -7.13
CA ARG A 273 -26.10 -7.16 -7.90
C ARG A 273 -24.92 -6.89 -6.97
N LEU A 274 -23.81 -7.54 -7.28
CA LEU A 274 -22.51 -7.31 -6.67
C LEU A 274 -21.57 -6.76 -7.74
N HIS A 275 -21.10 -5.53 -7.57
CA HIS A 275 -20.18 -4.88 -8.50
C HIS A 275 -18.88 -4.48 -7.81
N LEU A 276 -17.74 -4.93 -8.33
CA LEU A 276 -16.40 -4.59 -7.83
C LEU A 276 -15.55 -3.98 -8.93
N TRP A 277 -15.07 -2.74 -8.73
CA TRP A 277 -14.08 -2.14 -9.63
C TRP A 277 -12.70 -2.74 -9.37
N SER A 278 -12.17 -3.51 -10.32
CA SER A 278 -10.87 -4.18 -10.19
C SER A 278 -10.26 -4.44 -11.59
N PRO A 279 -9.87 -3.39 -12.32
CA PRO A 279 -9.45 -3.50 -13.72
C PRO A 279 -8.17 -4.33 -13.93
N THR A 280 -7.31 -4.40 -12.90
CA THR A 280 -6.05 -5.14 -12.93
C THR A 280 -6.19 -6.60 -12.47
N ALA A 281 -7.37 -7.03 -12.03
CA ALA A 281 -7.60 -8.41 -11.62
C ALA A 281 -7.61 -9.37 -12.81
N LEU A 282 -7.03 -10.54 -12.59
CA LEU A 282 -7.09 -11.70 -13.48
C LEU A 282 -8.42 -12.44 -13.29
N THR A 283 -8.79 -12.70 -12.03
CA THR A 283 -10.04 -13.35 -11.63
C THR A 283 -10.62 -12.67 -10.39
N VAL A 284 -11.96 -12.70 -10.26
CA VAL A 284 -12.68 -12.27 -9.07
C VAL A 284 -13.81 -13.26 -8.80
N ASP A 285 -13.84 -13.83 -7.60
CA ASP A 285 -14.91 -14.68 -7.10
C ASP A 285 -15.60 -14.05 -5.89
N ALA A 286 -16.92 -14.24 -5.76
CA ALA A 286 -17.65 -14.02 -4.51
C ALA A 286 -17.70 -15.32 -3.70
N LEU A 287 -17.26 -15.25 -2.44
CA LEU A 287 -17.23 -16.37 -1.50
C LEU A 287 -18.37 -16.17 -0.50
N PHE A 288 -19.42 -16.99 -0.55
CA PHE A 288 -20.58 -16.90 0.35
C PHE A 288 -20.46 -17.86 1.51
N TYR A 289 -20.82 -17.36 2.70
CA TYR A 289 -20.68 -18.07 3.97
C TYR A 289 -22.03 -18.36 4.62
N ALA A 290 -22.06 -19.41 5.45
CA ALA A 290 -23.28 -19.81 6.17
C ALA A 290 -23.80 -18.72 7.11
N ASP A 291 -22.88 -18.03 7.80
CA ASP A 291 -23.16 -16.91 8.68
C ASP A 291 -21.88 -16.06 8.89
N ALA A 292 -21.89 -15.16 9.87
CA ALA A 292 -20.76 -14.27 10.18
C ALA A 292 -19.45 -15.00 10.53
N ARG A 293 -19.52 -16.23 11.05
CA ARG A 293 -18.38 -17.07 11.47
C ARG A 293 -18.42 -18.50 10.92
N GLY A 294 -19.50 -18.87 10.24
CA GLY A 294 -19.72 -20.19 9.67
C GLY A 294 -18.80 -20.52 8.48
N PRO A 295 -18.87 -21.75 7.96
CA PRO A 295 -18.04 -22.21 6.85
C PRO A 295 -18.41 -21.53 5.53
N LEU A 296 -17.49 -21.62 4.55
CA LEU A 296 -17.75 -21.30 3.15
C LEU A 296 -18.80 -22.28 2.61
N LEU A 297 -19.81 -21.75 1.93
CA LEU A 297 -20.86 -22.54 1.29
C LEU A 297 -20.68 -22.59 -0.22
N GLU A 298 -20.37 -21.45 -0.83
CA GLU A 298 -20.40 -21.29 -2.28
C GLU A 298 -19.32 -20.32 -2.74
N THR A 299 -18.80 -20.57 -3.94
CA THR A 299 -17.86 -19.69 -4.63
C THR A 299 -18.38 -19.46 -6.02
N ILE A 300 -18.59 -18.19 -6.38
CA ILE A 300 -19.22 -17.83 -7.65
C ILE A 300 -18.32 -16.83 -8.37
N PRO A 301 -17.86 -17.14 -9.59
CA PRO A 301 -17.05 -16.19 -10.36
C PRO A 301 -17.88 -14.98 -10.77
N LEU A 302 -17.28 -13.80 -10.71
CA LEU A 302 -17.83 -12.58 -11.29
C LEU A 302 -17.45 -12.50 -12.77
N GLU A 303 -18.30 -11.83 -13.55
CA GLU A 303 -18.05 -11.52 -14.95
C GLU A 303 -17.34 -10.17 -15.09
N ARG A 304 -16.21 -10.16 -15.79
CA ARG A 304 -15.46 -8.93 -16.10
C ARG A 304 -16.16 -8.13 -17.20
N GLY A 305 -16.47 -6.86 -16.93
CA GLY A 305 -16.85 -5.90 -17.96
C GLY A 305 -15.66 -5.15 -18.57
N GLY A 306 -15.87 -4.56 -19.74
CA GLY A 306 -14.85 -3.75 -20.44
C GLY A 306 -14.48 -2.44 -19.75
N ASP A 307 -15.28 -2.02 -18.76
CA ASP A 307 -15.07 -0.84 -17.91
C ASP A 307 -14.31 -1.14 -16.61
N GLY A 308 -13.74 -2.35 -16.47
CA GLY A 308 -12.95 -2.74 -15.31
C GLY A 308 -13.79 -3.15 -14.09
N VAL A 309 -15.13 -3.16 -14.23
CA VAL A 309 -16.05 -3.59 -13.18
C VAL A 309 -16.40 -5.07 -13.36
N TRP A 310 -16.19 -5.84 -12.30
CA TRP A 310 -16.59 -7.23 -12.16
C TRP A 310 -18.01 -7.29 -11.62
N ARG A 311 -18.86 -8.15 -12.19
CA ARG A 311 -20.30 -8.16 -11.95
C ARG A 311 -20.82 -9.54 -11.63
N LEU A 312 -21.74 -9.62 -10.69
CA LEU A 312 -22.53 -10.82 -10.42
C LEU A 312 -23.97 -10.41 -10.09
N LEU A 313 -24.93 -11.08 -10.73
CA LEU A 313 -26.35 -10.95 -10.43
C LEU A 313 -26.75 -12.11 -9.52
N GLY A 314 -27.44 -11.79 -8.43
CA GLY A 314 -27.82 -12.73 -7.39
C GLY A 314 -29.33 -12.78 -7.16
N PRO A 315 -29.87 -13.94 -6.78
CA PRO A 315 -31.25 -14.09 -6.34
C PRO A 315 -31.55 -13.32 -5.04
N THR A 316 -32.83 -13.19 -4.72
CA THR A 316 -33.32 -12.48 -3.53
C THR A 316 -32.91 -13.12 -2.21
N ASP A 317 -32.69 -14.43 -2.16
CA ASP A 317 -32.31 -15.17 -0.96
C ASP A 317 -30.84 -14.98 -0.54
N TRP A 318 -30.09 -14.18 -1.30
CA TRP A 318 -28.74 -13.75 -0.92
C TRP A 318 -28.73 -12.55 0.03
N TRP A 319 -29.83 -11.79 0.12
CA TRP A 319 -29.94 -10.72 1.11
C TRP A 319 -29.72 -11.29 2.52
N GLY A 320 -28.87 -10.63 3.31
CA GLY A 320 -28.52 -11.06 4.67
C GLY A 320 -27.44 -12.14 4.75
N ARG A 321 -26.96 -12.68 3.62
CA ARG A 321 -25.80 -13.58 3.61
C ARG A 321 -24.50 -12.81 3.81
N TYR A 322 -23.47 -13.50 4.26
CA TYR A 322 -22.12 -12.95 4.38
C TYR A 322 -21.27 -13.36 3.18
N TYR A 323 -20.46 -12.44 2.65
CA TYR A 323 -19.50 -12.72 1.59
C TYR A 323 -18.19 -11.96 1.71
N THR A 324 -17.18 -12.46 1.01
CA THR A 324 -15.93 -11.76 0.67
C THR A 324 -15.66 -11.91 -0.83
N TYR A 325 -14.74 -11.12 -1.36
CA TYR A 325 -14.19 -11.33 -2.68
C TYR A 325 -12.84 -12.03 -2.59
N ARG A 326 -12.62 -13.02 -3.44
CA ARG A 326 -11.30 -13.56 -3.73
C ARG A 326 -10.83 -12.96 -5.06
N VAL A 327 -9.75 -12.21 -5.01
CA VAL A 327 -9.18 -11.48 -6.15
C VAL A 327 -7.80 -12.05 -6.46
N GLU A 328 -7.60 -12.50 -7.68
CA GLU A 328 -6.28 -12.85 -8.20
C GLU A 328 -5.76 -11.70 -9.06
N ALA A 329 -4.62 -11.11 -8.70
CA ALA A 329 -4.04 -9.99 -9.44
C ALA A 329 -2.52 -9.92 -9.26
N TYR A 330 -1.82 -9.31 -10.21
CA TYR A 330 -0.42 -8.92 -10.03
C TYR A 330 -0.33 -7.81 -8.97
N HIS A 331 0.54 -8.00 -7.97
CA HIS A 331 0.77 -7.03 -6.92
C HIS A 331 2.17 -6.41 -7.04
N PRO A 332 2.29 -5.12 -7.40
CA PRO A 332 3.59 -4.48 -7.65
C PRO A 332 4.55 -4.51 -6.46
N SER A 333 4.06 -4.52 -5.21
CA SER A 333 4.95 -4.56 -4.04
C SER A 333 5.59 -5.92 -3.79
N THR A 334 5.00 -7.01 -4.30
CA THR A 334 5.53 -8.38 -4.15
C THR A 334 6.20 -8.84 -5.43
N GLY A 335 5.90 -8.21 -6.57
CA GLY A 335 6.37 -8.65 -7.87
C GLY A 335 5.71 -9.94 -8.36
N LEU A 336 4.63 -10.38 -7.72
CA LEU A 336 3.99 -11.67 -7.97
C LEU A 336 2.49 -11.52 -8.22
N VAL A 337 1.91 -12.47 -8.93
CA VAL A 337 0.46 -12.70 -8.90
C VAL A 337 0.10 -13.28 -7.54
N ALA A 338 -0.84 -12.65 -6.86
CA ALA A 338 -1.32 -13.05 -5.55
C ALA A 338 -2.84 -13.30 -5.59
N THR A 339 -3.28 -14.27 -4.80
CA THR A 339 -4.71 -14.45 -4.48
C THR A 339 -4.97 -13.81 -3.12
N MET A 340 -5.86 -12.84 -3.08
CA MET A 340 -6.20 -12.06 -1.89
C MET A 340 -7.69 -12.23 -1.59
N GLU A 341 -8.04 -12.41 -0.32
CA GLU A 341 -9.42 -12.36 0.13
C GLU A 341 -9.68 -11.01 0.81
N THR A 342 -10.75 -10.32 0.43
CA THR A 342 -11.10 -9.01 0.97
C THR A 342 -12.61 -8.86 1.17
N PRO A 343 -13.07 -8.17 2.22
CA PRO A 343 -14.43 -7.66 2.24
C PRO A 343 -14.66 -6.66 1.09
N ASP A 344 -15.92 -6.37 0.79
CA ASP A 344 -16.30 -5.40 -0.22
C ASP A 344 -15.91 -3.98 0.25
N PRO A 345 -15.13 -3.21 -0.53
CA PRO A 345 -14.82 -1.81 -0.20
C PRO A 345 -16.05 -0.91 -0.06
N TYR A 346 -17.17 -1.31 -0.68
CA TYR A 346 -18.46 -0.62 -0.66
C TYR A 346 -19.43 -1.22 0.38
N SER A 347 -18.93 -2.09 1.26
CA SER A 347 -19.71 -2.69 2.36
C SER A 347 -20.48 -1.63 3.16
N ARG A 348 -21.70 -2.00 3.56
CA ARG A 348 -22.59 -1.17 4.39
C ARG A 348 -22.85 -1.78 5.76
N ALA A 349 -22.55 -3.06 5.94
CA ALA A 349 -22.56 -3.76 7.20
C ALA A 349 -21.61 -4.96 7.12
N CYS A 350 -21.04 -5.37 8.25
CA CYS A 350 -20.04 -6.41 8.28
C CYS A 350 -20.14 -7.28 9.53
N ALA A 351 -19.50 -8.44 9.47
CA ALA A 351 -19.23 -9.26 10.64
C ALA A 351 -18.23 -8.55 11.58
N ALA A 352 -18.03 -9.11 12.78
CA ALA A 352 -17.01 -8.64 13.71
C ALA A 352 -15.65 -8.49 13.01
N ASP A 353 -14.91 -7.45 13.37
CA ASP A 353 -13.60 -7.10 12.82
C ASP A 353 -13.59 -6.89 11.28
N ALA A 354 -14.76 -6.59 10.70
CA ALA A 354 -14.97 -6.45 9.26
C ALA A 354 -14.56 -7.69 8.45
N ALA A 355 -14.51 -8.88 9.08
CA ALA A 355 -14.02 -10.10 8.46
C ALA A 355 -14.81 -10.54 7.22
N ARG A 356 -16.10 -10.19 7.15
CA ARG A 356 -17.01 -10.50 6.03
C ARG A 356 -17.99 -9.37 5.81
N THR A 357 -18.38 -9.14 4.57
CA THR A 357 -19.43 -8.18 4.20
C THR A 357 -20.80 -8.84 4.34
N LEU A 358 -21.76 -8.12 4.91
CA LEU A 358 -23.17 -8.51 4.88
C LEU A 358 -23.79 -7.99 3.57
N ALA A 359 -24.37 -8.89 2.77
CA ALA A 359 -25.13 -8.54 1.58
C ALA A 359 -26.41 -7.78 2.00
N CYS A 360 -26.33 -6.46 1.98
CA CYS A 360 -27.42 -5.56 2.36
C CYS A 360 -27.33 -4.24 1.60
N HIS A 361 -28.44 -3.52 1.57
CA HIS A 361 -28.49 -2.16 1.03
C HIS A 361 -29.29 -1.27 2.00
N LEU A 362 -28.60 -0.54 2.88
CA LEU A 362 -29.23 0.26 3.95
C LEU A 362 -30.32 1.22 3.42
N PRO A 363 -30.16 1.89 2.25
CA PRO A 363 -31.23 2.70 1.68
C PRO A 363 -32.49 1.91 1.25
N THR A 364 -32.56 0.59 1.36
CA THR A 364 -33.78 -0.19 1.12
C THR A 364 -34.03 -1.23 2.21
N TRP A 365 -33.30 -1.16 3.33
CA TRP A 365 -33.40 -2.13 4.42
C TRP A 365 -34.21 -1.55 5.58
N ASP A 366 -35.45 -2.00 5.76
CA ASP A 366 -36.35 -1.39 6.74
C ASP A 366 -36.05 -1.80 8.19
N GLU A 367 -35.44 -2.99 8.40
CA GLU A 367 -35.17 -3.53 9.75
C GLU A 367 -34.07 -2.78 10.52
N VAL A 368 -33.24 -1.96 9.84
CA VAL A 368 -32.11 -1.25 10.45
C VAL A 368 -32.47 0.17 10.91
N VAL A 369 -33.74 0.57 10.77
CA VAL A 369 -34.18 1.91 11.20
C VAL A 369 -34.58 1.90 12.68
N PRO A 370 -34.09 2.84 13.51
CA PRO A 370 -34.52 2.98 14.90
C PRO A 370 -36.05 3.10 15.03
N GLY A 371 -36.64 2.25 15.87
CA GLY A 371 -38.09 2.19 16.09
C GLY A 371 -38.90 1.53 14.96
N GLY A 372 -38.25 0.94 13.94
CA GLY A 372 -38.91 0.21 12.86
C GLY A 372 -39.77 1.05 11.92
N ASN A 373 -39.66 2.39 12.00
CA ASN A 373 -40.44 3.31 11.17
C ASN A 373 -39.54 4.21 10.34
N ARG A 374 -39.32 3.79 9.10
CA ARG A 374 -38.47 4.48 8.14
C ARG A 374 -38.94 5.89 7.80
N SER A 375 -40.22 6.07 7.52
CA SER A 375 -40.78 7.37 7.18
C SER A 375 -40.60 8.37 8.33
N ALA A 376 -40.79 7.91 9.58
CA ALA A 376 -40.56 8.73 10.76
C ALA A 376 -39.08 9.08 10.96
N TRP A 377 -38.17 8.13 10.73
CA TRP A 377 -36.74 8.38 10.79
C TRP A 377 -36.27 9.42 9.77
N LEU A 378 -36.70 9.28 8.52
CA LEU A 378 -36.38 10.22 7.43
C LEU A 378 -37.02 11.61 7.64
N ALA A 379 -38.10 11.70 8.41
CA ALA A 379 -38.77 12.96 8.72
C ALA A 379 -38.07 13.76 9.84
N ARG A 380 -37.11 13.18 10.58
CA ARG A 380 -36.35 13.91 11.60
C ARG A 380 -35.54 15.04 10.97
N ARG A 381 -35.76 16.27 11.44
CA ARG A 381 -34.98 17.43 11.02
C ARG A 381 -33.87 17.73 12.04
N PRO A 382 -32.64 18.02 11.59
CA PRO A 382 -31.61 18.52 12.48
C PRO A 382 -32.03 19.89 13.05
N PRO A 383 -31.49 20.30 14.22
CA PRO A 383 -31.67 21.66 14.73
C PRO A 383 -31.28 22.71 13.66
N PRO A 384 -31.99 23.85 13.58
CA PRO A 384 -31.70 24.87 12.59
C PRO A 384 -30.34 25.52 12.85
N LEU A 385 -29.52 25.65 11.79
CA LEU A 385 -28.29 26.43 11.79
C LEU A 385 -28.52 27.72 10.99
N SER A 386 -28.35 28.89 11.62
CA SER A 386 -28.62 30.18 10.98
C SER A 386 -27.67 30.48 9.82
N HIS A 387 -26.37 30.23 10.01
CA HIS A 387 -25.32 30.36 9.01
C HIS A 387 -24.09 29.56 9.45
N ARG A 388 -23.17 29.25 8.52
CA ARG A 388 -21.99 28.42 8.80
C ARG A 388 -21.09 28.99 9.91
N GLY A 389 -21.01 30.32 10.05
CA GLY A 389 -20.22 30.99 11.08
C GLY A 389 -20.78 30.85 12.51
N ALA A 390 -22.03 30.43 12.67
CA ALA A 390 -22.62 30.13 13.97
C ALA A 390 -22.29 28.72 14.49
N ALA A 391 -21.54 27.92 13.73
CA ALA A 391 -21.20 26.56 14.14
C ALA A 391 -20.15 26.58 15.26
N MET A 392 -20.59 26.16 16.44
CA MET A 392 -19.72 25.82 17.58
C MET A 392 -19.66 24.30 17.70
N VAL A 393 -18.47 23.74 17.53
CA VAL A 393 -18.22 22.29 17.44
C VAL A 393 -17.56 21.79 18.71
N TYR A 394 -18.08 20.68 19.25
CA TYR A 394 -17.47 19.93 20.33
C TYR A 394 -16.98 18.59 19.79
N GLU A 395 -15.67 18.39 19.77
CA GLU A 395 -15.05 17.12 19.40
C GLU A 395 -15.20 16.12 20.54
N LEU A 396 -15.71 14.93 20.23
CA LEU A 396 -16.00 13.91 21.23
C LEU A 396 -15.83 12.52 20.64
N HIS A 397 -15.04 11.68 21.31
CA HIS A 397 -14.94 10.27 20.96
C HIS A 397 -16.02 9.42 21.67
N VAL A 398 -16.59 8.43 20.95
CA VAL A 398 -17.67 7.56 21.45
C VAL A 398 -17.28 6.79 22.72
N ARG A 399 -16.03 6.30 22.78
CA ARG A 399 -15.53 5.60 23.97
C ARG A 399 -15.42 6.56 25.16
N ASP A 400 -14.83 7.72 24.91
CA ASP A 400 -14.46 8.69 25.94
C ASP A 400 -15.70 9.30 26.59
N PHE A 401 -16.80 9.41 25.84
CA PHE A 401 -18.09 9.87 26.32
C PHE A 401 -18.60 9.10 27.55
N SER A 402 -18.40 7.77 27.61
CA SER A 402 -19.11 6.93 28.58
C SER A 402 -18.29 5.81 29.22
N ALA A 403 -17.05 5.56 28.80
CA ALA A 403 -16.24 4.45 29.32
C ALA A 403 -16.04 4.51 30.85
N SER A 404 -15.89 5.71 31.39
CA SER A 404 -15.71 5.97 32.84
C SER A 404 -16.98 6.49 33.52
N ASP A 405 -18.09 6.65 32.81
CA ASP A 405 -19.33 7.16 33.40
C ASP A 405 -20.06 6.03 34.14
N GLY A 406 -19.93 6.05 35.47
CA GLY A 406 -20.58 5.09 36.36
C GLY A 406 -22.11 5.10 36.29
N SER A 407 -22.72 6.19 35.79
CA SER A 407 -24.17 6.31 35.63
C SER A 407 -24.71 5.60 34.38
N VAL A 408 -23.85 5.26 33.43
CA VAL A 408 -24.21 4.52 32.20
C VAL A 408 -24.22 3.02 32.51
N ALA A 409 -25.24 2.30 32.03
CA ALA A 409 -25.29 0.83 32.12
C ALA A 409 -24.00 0.18 31.60
N PRO A 410 -23.35 -0.75 32.35
CA PRO A 410 -22.02 -1.29 32.00
C PRO A 410 -21.90 -1.82 30.57
N GLU A 411 -22.93 -2.47 30.06
CA GLU A 411 -22.99 -3.06 28.73
C GLU A 411 -23.08 -2.04 27.59
N LEU A 412 -23.41 -0.78 27.89
CA LEU A 412 -23.51 0.30 26.92
C LEU A 412 -22.32 1.27 26.98
N ARG A 413 -21.46 1.17 27.99
CA ARG A 413 -20.27 2.03 28.13
C ARG A 413 -19.34 1.88 26.93
N GLY A 414 -18.98 3.03 26.36
CA GLY A 414 -18.15 3.16 25.16
C GLY A 414 -18.83 2.72 23.85
N LYS A 415 -20.16 2.69 23.79
CA LYS A 415 -20.95 2.31 22.61
C LYS A 415 -21.91 3.44 22.19
N TYR A 416 -22.38 3.41 20.95
CA TYR A 416 -23.32 4.42 20.42
C TYR A 416 -24.61 4.54 21.26
N LEU A 417 -25.11 3.43 21.81
CA LEU A 417 -26.32 3.44 22.64
C LEU A 417 -26.15 4.14 24.00
N ALA A 418 -24.93 4.49 24.42
CA ALA A 418 -24.74 5.34 25.60
C ALA A 418 -25.38 6.72 25.43
N PHE A 419 -25.42 7.26 24.21
CA PHE A 419 -26.06 8.56 23.90
C PHE A 419 -27.59 8.51 24.04
N GLU A 420 -28.18 7.31 24.12
CA GLU A 420 -29.62 7.13 24.31
C GLU A 420 -30.02 6.95 25.79
N GLN A 421 -29.06 6.94 26.73
CA GLN A 421 -29.36 6.81 28.16
C GLN A 421 -29.61 8.19 28.82
N PRO A 422 -30.87 8.56 29.10
CA PRO A 422 -31.18 9.86 29.69
C PRO A 422 -30.73 9.93 31.15
N GLY A 423 -30.34 11.13 31.60
CA GLY A 423 -29.99 11.38 33.00
C GLY A 423 -28.63 10.80 33.43
N THR A 424 -27.83 10.33 32.47
CA THR A 424 -26.42 10.01 32.71
C THR A 424 -25.59 11.29 32.80
N THR A 425 -24.44 11.22 33.45
CA THR A 425 -23.54 12.39 33.60
C THR A 425 -23.17 12.97 32.22
N GLY A 426 -22.88 12.10 31.26
CA GLY A 426 -22.62 12.46 29.87
C GLY A 426 -23.81 13.14 29.18
N ASP A 427 -25.01 12.56 29.24
CA ASP A 427 -26.24 13.15 28.65
C ASP A 427 -26.50 14.55 29.21
N GLU A 428 -26.48 14.71 30.53
CA GLU A 428 -26.71 16.01 31.16
C GLU A 428 -25.64 17.03 30.79
N HIS A 429 -24.38 16.61 30.68
CA HIS A 429 -23.29 17.48 30.26
C HIS A 429 -23.48 17.98 28.82
N LEU A 430 -23.81 17.09 27.88
CA LEU A 430 -24.09 17.48 26.49
C LEU A 430 -25.30 18.42 26.39
N ARG A 431 -26.36 18.20 27.19
CA ARG A 431 -27.50 19.13 27.26
C ARG A 431 -27.10 20.52 27.78
N ARG A 432 -26.21 20.60 28.77
CA ARG A 432 -25.67 21.88 29.27
C ARG A 432 -24.82 22.59 28.22
N LEU A 433 -23.97 21.85 27.49
CA LEU A 433 -23.19 22.41 26.39
C LEU A 433 -24.09 22.94 25.27
N ALA A 434 -25.11 22.17 24.88
CA ALA A 434 -26.09 22.60 23.89
C ALA A 434 -26.84 23.86 24.34
N ALA A 435 -27.26 23.92 25.61
CA ALA A 435 -27.91 25.11 26.18
C ALA A 435 -26.96 26.32 26.25
N ALA A 436 -25.66 26.10 26.40
CA ALA A 436 -24.63 27.15 26.38
C ALA A 436 -24.27 27.63 24.96
N GLY A 437 -24.80 27.00 23.92
CA GLY A 437 -24.62 27.40 22.52
C GLY A 437 -23.66 26.53 21.70
N ILE A 438 -23.21 25.38 22.23
CA ILE A 438 -22.61 24.35 21.37
C ILE A 438 -23.68 23.83 20.42
N THR A 439 -23.35 23.75 19.14
CA THR A 439 -24.33 23.44 18.08
C THR A 439 -24.09 22.09 17.42
N HIS A 440 -22.86 21.60 17.45
CA HIS A 440 -22.46 20.37 16.77
C HIS A 440 -21.58 19.52 17.68
N VAL A 441 -21.73 18.21 17.56
CA VAL A 441 -20.75 17.24 18.04
C VAL A 441 -20.05 16.66 16.81
N GLN A 442 -18.73 16.65 16.85
CA GLN A 442 -17.91 15.92 15.90
C GLN A 442 -17.45 14.63 16.57
N LEU A 443 -17.86 13.48 16.00
CA LEU A 443 -17.55 12.14 16.51
C LEU A 443 -16.29 11.56 15.88
#